data_AF-A0A1Y4J8B1-F1
#
_entry.id   AF-A0A1Y4J8B1-F1
#
_cell.length_a   1.000
_cell.length_b   1.000
_cell.length_c   1.000
_cell.angle_alpha   90.00
_cell.angle_beta   90.00
_cell.angle_gamma   90.00
#
_symmetry.space_group_name_H-M   'P 1'
#
loop_
_entity.id
_entity.type
_entity.pdbx_description
1 polymer ?
#
loop_
_entity_poly.entity_id
_entity_poly.type
_entity_poly.pdbx_seq_one_letter_code
_entity_poly.pdbx_strand_id
1 'polypeptide(L)'
;MHLSSRILSAALAAVLAVSALCLPASAAKYDTLTFPDAAGNQVTYLDQQYQDIAELPIGTQIILTGMPDYNAAYNDGQYNYVGFNTDKGTWYIRLGSSSVDALKKIVPDDGSITEFTACGTYVGLLAANGLPVVDLALGQALVYDAQAGGDAVHPLADELPRYQQEIGAAKAAQAAAEAAAAQQAAKEAEFTSRGLPYVEYTPTGRMVWIPTHGGTKYHSHSGCSNMKGPQKVDLGYAEARGFDACKRCY
;
A
#
# COMPACT_ATOMS: atom_id res chain seq x y z
N MET A 1 -7.35 60.11 -14.97
CA MET A 1 -8.78 59.98 -14.60
C MET A 1 -9.07 58.51 -14.31
N HIS A 2 -9.54 58.26 -13.07
CA HIS A 2 -10.26 57.09 -12.51
C HIS A 2 -9.79 55.65 -12.80
N LEU A 3 -9.28 54.89 -11.82
CA LEU A 3 -9.90 54.21 -10.65
C LEU A 3 -10.65 52.90 -10.97
N SER A 4 -10.11 51.78 -10.43
CA SER A 4 -10.80 50.68 -9.69
C SER A 4 -9.86 49.46 -9.69
N SER A 5 -9.07 49.15 -8.65
CA SER A 5 -9.41 48.64 -7.29
C SER A 5 -10.30 47.39 -7.29
N ARG A 6 -9.68 46.22 -7.07
CA ARG A 6 -10.28 45.11 -6.32
C ARG A 6 -9.23 44.51 -5.39
N ILE A 7 -9.63 44.48 -4.13
CA ILE A 7 -8.95 44.01 -2.91
C ILE A 7 -9.30 42.53 -2.72
N LEU A 8 -8.33 41.73 -2.26
CA LEU A 8 -8.48 40.47 -1.49
C LEU A 8 -7.12 40.24 -0.80
N SER A 9 -6.86 40.89 0.33
CA SER A 9 -7.03 40.41 1.71
C SER A 9 -6.11 39.24 2.10
N ALA A 10 -5.24 39.54 3.07
CA ALA A 10 -4.20 38.72 3.66
C ALA A 10 -4.67 37.92 4.89
N ALA A 11 -3.97 36.83 5.20
CA ALA A 11 -3.78 36.25 6.55
C ALA A 11 -2.63 35.22 6.42
N LEU A 12 -1.38 35.49 6.82
CA LEU A 12 -0.81 35.57 8.17
C LEU A 12 -0.98 34.28 9.00
N ALA A 13 0.04 33.42 8.98
CA ALA A 13 0.35 32.52 10.08
C ALA A 13 1.87 32.53 10.29
N ALA A 14 2.29 33.03 11.45
CA ALA A 14 3.67 33.21 11.86
C ALA A 14 4.29 31.84 12.20
N VAL A 15 5.40 31.52 11.54
CA VAL A 15 6.27 30.40 11.92
C VAL A 15 7.21 30.89 13.02
N LEU A 16 7.01 30.39 14.24
CA LEU A 16 7.88 30.65 15.38
C LEU A 16 9.14 29.79 15.25
N ALA A 17 10.30 30.46 15.31
CA ALA A 17 11.63 29.88 15.18
C ALA A 17 11.96 28.92 16.33
N VAL A 18 12.38 27.70 16.02
CA VAL A 18 13.05 26.80 16.97
C VAL A 18 14.54 26.81 16.65
N SER A 19 15.32 27.39 17.55
CA SER A 19 16.78 27.48 17.47
C SER A 19 17.40 26.12 17.78
N ALA A 20 17.99 25.48 16.77
CA ALA A 20 18.77 24.25 16.93
C ALA A 20 20.23 24.58 17.33
N LEU A 21 20.61 24.23 18.55
CA LEU A 21 22.01 24.06 18.97
C LEU A 21 22.32 22.56 19.03
N CYS A 22 23.34 22.13 18.30
CA CYS A 22 23.83 20.74 18.22
C CYS A 22 24.21 20.12 19.57
N LEU A 23 23.81 18.86 19.80
CA LEU A 23 24.60 17.71 20.29
C LEU A 23 23.73 16.42 20.32
N PRO A 24 24.30 15.19 20.21
CA PRO A 24 23.53 13.95 19.99
C PRO A 24 23.34 13.11 21.27
N ALA A 25 22.10 12.67 21.51
CA ALA A 25 21.64 11.47 22.23
C ALA A 25 20.12 11.61 22.42
N SER A 26 19.36 10.52 22.29
CA SER A 26 17.89 10.48 22.35
C SER A 26 17.32 10.99 23.68
N ALA A 27 17.20 12.31 23.81
CA ALA A 27 16.44 12.97 24.88
C ALA A 27 15.03 13.25 24.35
N ALA A 28 14.01 13.06 25.20
CA ALA A 28 12.65 13.48 24.89
C ALA A 28 12.68 14.95 24.45
N LYS A 29 12.37 15.17 23.16
CA LYS A 29 12.53 16.46 22.48
C LYS A 29 11.47 17.47 22.89
N TYR A 30 10.33 16.99 23.41
CA TYR A 30 9.19 17.81 23.76
C TYR A 30 8.63 17.39 25.11
N ASP A 31 8.43 18.35 26.01
CA ASP A 31 7.67 18.12 27.25
C ASP A 31 6.16 18.07 26.99
N THR A 32 5.72 18.76 25.94
CA THR A 32 4.31 18.91 25.57
C THR A 32 4.20 19.20 24.08
N LEU A 33 3.18 18.62 23.45
CA LEU A 33 2.83 18.85 22.06
C LEU A 33 1.35 19.14 21.97
N THR A 34 0.95 20.08 21.13
CA THR A 34 -0.46 20.43 20.96
C THR A 34 -0.79 20.51 19.48
N PHE A 35 -1.83 19.79 19.09
CA PHE A 35 -2.28 19.70 17.71
C PHE A 35 -3.80 19.74 17.62
N PRO A 36 -4.36 20.26 16.52
CA PRO A 36 -5.79 20.15 16.27
C PRO A 36 -6.19 18.70 15.94
N ASP A 37 -7.30 18.23 16.49
CA ASP A 37 -7.98 17.01 16.04
C ASP A 37 -8.73 17.24 14.70
N ALA A 38 -9.39 16.20 14.18
CA ALA A 38 -10.17 16.28 12.95
C ALA A 38 -11.35 17.27 13.02
N ALA A 39 -11.81 17.61 14.22
CA ALA A 39 -12.85 18.62 14.46
C ALA A 39 -12.27 20.03 14.70
N GLY A 40 -10.94 20.18 14.69
CA GLY A 40 -10.23 21.43 14.94
C GLY A 40 -10.03 21.77 16.43
N ASN A 41 -10.39 20.88 17.36
CA ASN A 41 -10.15 21.09 18.78
C ASN A 41 -8.67 20.84 19.10
N GLN A 42 -8.08 21.68 19.95
CA GLN A 42 -6.70 21.50 20.37
C GLN A 42 -6.59 20.33 21.35
N VAL A 43 -5.76 19.35 21.02
CA VAL A 43 -5.41 18.21 21.87
C VAL A 43 -3.97 18.39 22.34
N THR A 44 -3.78 18.38 23.66
CA THR A 44 -2.47 18.48 24.28
C THR A 44 -2.00 17.11 24.74
N TYR A 45 -0.84 16.70 24.24
CA TYR A 45 -0.11 15.50 24.60
C TYR A 45 1.03 15.89 25.53
N LEU A 46 1.25 15.10 26.57
CA LEU A 46 2.31 15.34 27.54
C LEU A 46 3.36 14.25 27.43
N ASP A 47 4.63 14.63 27.52
CA ASP A 47 5.68 13.66 27.81
C ASP A 47 5.53 13.22 29.25
N GLN A 48 4.95 12.04 29.43
CA GLN A 48 4.87 11.42 30.73
C GLN A 48 6.26 10.88 31.04
N GLN A 49 7.06 11.66 31.76
CA GLN A 49 8.30 11.17 32.36
C GLN A 49 7.96 9.93 33.20
N TYR A 50 8.30 8.76 32.66
CA TYR A 50 7.93 7.38 32.99
C TYR A 50 8.13 6.94 34.46
N GLN A 51 7.62 7.67 35.44
CA GLN A 51 7.88 7.36 36.85
C GLN A 51 7.06 6.16 37.34
N ASP A 52 5.83 5.95 36.82
CA ASP A 52 5.13 4.68 37.01
C ASP A 52 4.01 4.45 35.98
N ILE A 53 4.21 3.50 35.06
CA ILE A 53 3.17 3.07 34.09
C ILE A 53 1.95 2.51 34.83
N ALA A 54 2.15 1.93 36.02
CA ALA A 54 1.07 1.41 36.85
C ALA A 54 0.14 2.51 37.38
N GLU A 55 0.62 3.76 37.44
CA GLU A 55 -0.17 4.92 37.89
C GLU A 55 -0.77 5.70 36.71
N LEU A 56 -0.37 5.41 35.47
CA LEU A 56 -0.86 6.10 34.28
C LEU A 56 -2.34 5.72 34.01
N PRO A 57 -3.29 6.67 34.07
CA PRO A 57 -4.68 6.36 33.80
C PRO A 57 -4.91 6.02 32.32
N ILE A 58 -5.71 4.98 32.06
CA ILE A 58 -6.20 4.68 30.71
C ILE A 58 -6.97 5.91 30.19
N GLY A 59 -6.69 6.31 28.95
CA GLY A 59 -7.28 7.50 28.32
C GLY A 59 -6.37 8.74 28.35
N THR A 60 -5.24 8.71 29.06
CA THR A 60 -4.30 9.83 29.06
C THR A 60 -3.66 10.03 27.68
N GLN A 61 -3.59 11.28 27.22
CA GLN A 61 -2.88 11.67 26.00
C GLN A 61 -1.38 11.82 26.29
N ILE A 62 -0.55 11.05 25.61
CA ILE A 62 0.88 10.97 25.87
C ILE A 62 1.73 11.10 24.61
N ILE A 63 2.97 11.49 24.82
CA ILE A 63 4.05 11.52 23.83
C ILE A 63 4.96 10.33 24.09
N LEU A 64 5.31 9.59 23.03
CA LEU A 64 6.37 8.57 23.06
C LEU A 64 7.34 8.82 21.91
N THR A 65 8.59 9.18 22.23
CA THR A 65 9.66 9.27 21.25
C THR A 65 10.46 7.97 21.20
N GLY A 66 10.65 7.44 20.00
CA GLY A 66 11.28 6.14 19.80
C GLY A 66 11.18 5.69 18.35
N MET A 67 11.48 4.42 18.09
CA MET A 67 11.36 3.82 16.76
C MET A 67 10.52 2.55 16.78
N PRO A 68 9.67 2.32 15.76
CA PRO A 68 8.95 1.07 15.63
C PRO A 68 9.91 -0.12 15.46
N ASP A 69 9.63 -1.21 16.17
CA ASP A 69 10.24 -2.52 15.96
C ASP A 69 9.30 -3.38 15.14
N TYR A 70 9.52 -3.39 13.83
CA TYR A 70 8.71 -4.15 12.89
C TYR A 70 8.84 -5.67 13.04
N ASN A 71 9.86 -6.17 13.75
CA ASN A 71 9.97 -7.59 14.07
C ASN A 71 9.06 -7.99 15.23
N ALA A 72 8.60 -7.01 16.02
CA ALA A 72 7.63 -7.16 17.08
C ALA A 72 6.22 -6.74 16.61
N ALA A 73 5.86 -7.05 15.36
CA ALA A 73 4.50 -6.87 14.88
C ALA A 73 3.57 -7.94 15.47
N TYR A 74 2.39 -7.53 15.93
CA TYR A 74 1.39 -8.41 16.55
C TYR A 74 -0.02 -8.04 16.09
N ASN A 75 -0.88 -9.05 15.90
CA ASN A 75 -2.29 -8.86 15.58
C ASN A 75 -3.11 -9.78 16.49
N ASP A 76 -4.13 -9.22 17.15
CA ASP A 76 -5.00 -9.95 18.08
C ASP A 76 -6.36 -10.35 17.46
N GLY A 77 -6.52 -10.16 16.15
CA GLY A 77 -7.76 -10.35 15.40
C GLY A 77 -8.61 -9.09 15.29
N GLN A 78 -8.41 -8.08 16.14
CA GLN A 78 -9.14 -6.81 16.13
C GLN A 78 -8.25 -5.64 15.71
N TYR A 79 -7.03 -5.60 16.23
CA TYR A 79 -6.08 -4.51 16.02
C TYR A 79 -4.72 -5.02 15.58
N ASN A 80 -4.01 -4.16 14.84
CA ASN A 80 -2.59 -4.34 14.57
C ASN A 80 -1.78 -3.54 15.58
N TYR A 81 -0.70 -4.16 16.01
CA TYR A 81 0.27 -3.61 16.94
C TYR A 81 1.67 -3.72 16.36
N VAL A 82 2.51 -2.76 16.71
CA VAL A 82 3.94 -2.81 16.44
C VAL A 82 4.68 -2.48 17.72
N GLY A 83 5.73 -3.25 18.03
CA GLY A 83 6.64 -2.90 19.12
C GLY A 83 7.22 -1.51 18.89
N PHE A 84 7.53 -0.81 19.97
CA PHE A 84 8.00 0.56 19.92
C PHE A 84 9.12 0.74 20.95
N ASN A 85 10.33 0.91 20.45
CA ASN A 85 11.52 1.01 21.29
C ASN A 85 11.78 2.49 21.60
N THR A 86 11.63 2.82 22.88
CA THR A 86 11.98 4.14 23.43
C THR A 86 13.29 4.04 24.21
N ASP A 87 13.87 5.17 24.59
CA ASP A 87 15.02 5.20 25.50
C ASP A 87 14.66 4.74 26.94
N LYS A 88 13.35 4.72 27.28
CA LYS A 88 12.84 4.34 28.60
C LYS A 88 12.23 2.93 28.66
N GLY A 89 12.18 2.21 27.55
CA GLY A 89 11.68 0.84 27.49
C GLY A 89 10.85 0.53 26.24
N THR A 90 10.34 -0.69 26.19
CA THR A 90 9.56 -1.18 25.05
C THR A 90 8.07 -0.99 25.31
N TRP A 91 7.41 -0.39 24.31
CA TRP A 91 5.97 -0.17 24.24
C TRP A 91 5.39 -0.91 23.04
N TYR A 92 4.08 -0.89 22.92
CA TYR A 92 3.40 -1.18 21.67
C TYR A 92 2.60 0.03 21.21
N ILE A 93 2.64 0.27 19.91
CA ILE A 93 1.74 1.18 19.24
C ILE A 93 0.61 0.36 18.62
N ARG A 94 -0.63 0.75 18.90
CA ARG A 94 -1.84 0.21 18.26
C ARG A 94 -2.22 1.08 17.05
N LEU A 95 -2.42 0.45 15.90
CA LEU A 95 -2.67 1.10 14.59
C LEU A 95 -4.14 0.99 14.14
N GLY A 96 -5.06 0.64 15.04
CA GLY A 96 -6.42 0.28 14.66
C GLY A 96 -6.44 -0.94 13.73
N SER A 97 -7.26 -0.90 12.69
CA SER A 97 -7.33 -1.93 11.65
C SER A 97 -6.26 -1.80 10.56
N SER A 98 -5.49 -0.70 10.56
CA SER A 98 -4.47 -0.45 9.55
C SER A 98 -3.25 -1.34 9.76
N SER A 99 -2.64 -1.82 8.69
CA SER A 99 -1.49 -2.72 8.78
C SER A 99 -0.20 -2.01 9.17
N VAL A 100 0.77 -2.78 9.62
CA VAL A 100 2.14 -2.32 9.85
C VAL A 100 2.77 -1.77 8.55
N ASP A 101 2.43 -2.33 7.38
CA ASP A 101 2.88 -1.81 6.08
C ASP A 101 2.38 -0.37 5.83
N ALA A 102 1.20 -0.01 6.36
CA ALA A 102 0.69 1.36 6.27
C ALA A 102 1.53 2.33 7.12
N LEU A 103 1.95 1.92 8.33
CA LEU A 103 2.88 2.72 9.14
C LEU A 103 4.24 2.87 8.46
N LYS A 104 4.73 1.83 7.76
CA LYS A 104 6.00 1.88 7.01
C LYS A 104 6.01 2.91 5.88
N LYS A 105 4.85 3.40 5.43
CA LYS A 105 4.77 4.53 4.49
C LYS A 105 5.13 5.87 5.12
N ILE A 106 5.02 5.96 6.44
CA ILE A 106 5.31 7.16 7.23
C ILE A 106 6.70 7.04 7.87
N VAL A 107 6.99 5.87 8.45
CA VAL A 107 8.28 5.56 9.08
C VAL A 107 8.86 4.31 8.41
N PRO A 108 9.64 4.44 7.33
CA PRO A 108 10.28 3.30 6.71
C PRO A 108 11.35 2.65 7.61
N ASP A 109 11.62 1.37 7.40
CA ASP A 109 12.68 0.60 8.07
C ASP A 109 14.02 0.63 7.32
N ASP A 110 14.18 1.56 6.39
CA ASP A 110 15.39 1.76 5.59
C ASP A 110 16.42 2.71 6.23
N GLY A 111 16.11 3.22 7.43
CA GLY A 111 16.96 4.16 8.17
C GLY A 111 16.86 5.61 7.71
N SER A 112 15.97 5.94 6.78
CA SER A 112 15.71 7.32 6.34
C SER A 112 15.12 8.19 7.44
N ILE A 113 14.35 7.59 8.35
CA ILE A 113 13.78 8.24 9.53
C ILE A 113 14.57 7.84 10.75
N THR A 114 15.13 8.83 11.44
CA THR A 114 15.96 8.66 12.64
C THR A 114 15.26 9.08 13.92
N GLU A 115 14.15 9.81 13.81
CA GLU A 115 13.34 10.26 14.95
C GLU A 115 11.86 10.19 14.61
N PHE A 116 11.11 9.51 15.48
CA PHE A 116 9.66 9.43 15.41
C PHE A 116 9.06 9.62 16.80
N THR A 117 8.05 10.46 16.87
CA THR A 117 7.33 10.78 18.10
C THR A 117 5.85 10.47 17.91
N ALA A 118 5.38 9.41 18.57
CA ALA A 118 3.99 9.00 18.61
C ALA A 118 3.21 9.83 19.63
N CYS A 119 2.13 10.49 19.19
CA CYS A 119 1.21 11.23 20.02
C CYS A 119 -0.12 10.50 20.04
N GLY A 120 -0.47 9.89 21.17
CA GLY A 120 -1.65 9.02 21.24
C GLY A 120 -2.21 8.87 22.63
N THR A 121 -3.19 7.97 22.73
CA THR A 121 -3.89 7.71 23.98
C THR A 121 -3.34 6.44 24.61
N TYR A 122 -2.95 6.48 25.89
CA TYR A 122 -2.60 5.28 26.64
C TYR A 122 -3.83 4.38 26.84
N VAL A 123 -3.71 3.11 26.50
CA VAL A 123 -4.83 2.14 26.55
C VAL A 123 -4.56 0.94 27.46
N GLY A 124 -3.56 1.03 28.32
CA GLY A 124 -3.22 -0.01 29.29
C GLY A 124 -2.15 -0.97 28.76
N LEU A 125 -2.16 -2.19 29.29
CA LEU A 125 -1.17 -3.22 28.97
C LEU A 125 -1.71 -4.18 27.91
N LEU A 126 -0.83 -4.59 26.98
CA LEU A 126 -1.12 -5.57 25.97
C LEU A 126 -1.29 -6.94 26.61
N ALA A 127 -2.46 -7.57 26.43
CA ALA A 127 -2.77 -8.85 27.07
C ALA A 127 -1.76 -9.97 26.75
N ALA A 128 -1.10 -9.92 25.59
CA ALA A 128 -0.17 -10.94 25.14
C ALA A 128 1.16 -10.99 25.93
N ASN A 129 1.65 -9.84 26.42
CA ASN A 129 2.99 -9.74 27.03
C ASN A 129 3.08 -8.74 28.20
N GLY A 130 1.99 -8.07 28.54
CA GLY A 130 1.92 -7.10 29.63
C GLY A 130 2.63 -5.78 29.34
N LEU A 131 3.08 -5.53 28.11
CA LEU A 131 3.76 -4.28 27.75
C LEU A 131 2.75 -3.15 27.49
N PRO A 132 3.10 -1.91 27.84
CA PRO A 132 2.18 -0.78 27.73
C PRO A 132 1.87 -0.43 26.27
N VAL A 133 0.65 0.04 26.04
CA VAL A 133 0.11 0.32 24.70
C VAL A 133 -0.34 1.76 24.57
N VAL A 134 0.11 2.41 23.50
CA VAL A 134 -0.45 3.68 23.02
C VAL A 134 -1.24 3.43 21.75
N ASP A 135 -2.47 3.92 21.73
CA ASP A 135 -3.32 3.93 20.55
C ASP A 135 -3.10 5.16 19.70
N LEU A 136 -2.78 4.93 18.43
CA LEU A 136 -2.59 5.96 17.41
C LEU A 136 -3.75 6.03 16.41
N ALA A 137 -4.81 5.24 16.58
CA ALA A 137 -5.95 5.25 15.66
C ALA A 137 -6.58 6.65 15.47
N LEU A 138 -6.52 7.50 16.50
CA LEU A 138 -6.94 8.91 16.46
C LEU A 138 -5.79 9.88 16.78
N GLY A 139 -4.57 9.36 16.81
CA GLY A 139 -3.39 10.09 17.22
C GLY A 139 -2.72 10.83 16.07
N GLN A 140 -1.56 11.39 16.38
CA GLN A 140 -0.68 12.02 15.42
C GLN A 140 0.75 11.50 15.61
N ALA A 141 1.60 11.78 14.64
CA ALA A 141 3.02 11.58 14.80
C ALA A 141 3.81 12.80 14.33
N LEU A 142 4.98 12.99 14.93
CA LEU A 142 6.04 13.79 14.33
C LEU A 142 7.12 12.88 13.82
N VAL A 143 7.50 13.10 12.56
CA VAL A 143 8.58 12.41 11.89
C VAL A 143 9.62 13.45 11.54
N TYR A 144 10.87 13.23 11.93
CA TYR A 144 11.95 14.08 11.44
C TYR A 144 12.22 13.79 9.96
N ASP A 145 11.93 14.75 9.10
CA ASP A 145 12.25 14.67 7.67
C ASP A 145 13.49 15.52 7.38
N ALA A 146 14.61 14.84 7.14
CA ALA A 146 15.88 15.46 6.80
C ALA A 146 15.83 16.26 5.48
N GLN A 147 14.96 15.89 4.54
CA GLN A 147 14.78 16.58 3.25
C GLN A 147 13.96 17.86 3.41
N ALA A 148 12.95 17.85 4.29
CA ALA A 148 12.16 19.02 4.64
C ALA A 148 12.87 19.96 5.64
N GLY A 149 13.94 19.48 6.29
CA GLY A 149 14.73 20.25 7.24
C GLY A 149 14.06 20.45 8.60
N GLY A 150 13.12 19.57 8.98
CA GLY A 150 12.37 19.69 10.23
C GLY A 150 11.34 18.58 10.44
N ASP A 151 10.58 18.71 11.52
CA ASP A 151 9.55 17.74 11.89
C ASP A 151 8.30 17.90 11.02
N ALA A 152 7.84 16.81 10.42
CA ALA A 152 6.58 16.71 9.71
C ALA A 152 5.51 16.12 10.64
N VAL A 153 4.33 16.75 10.70
CA VAL A 153 3.18 16.25 11.46
C VAL A 153 2.35 15.35 10.56
N HIS A 154 2.11 14.13 11.03
CA HIS A 154 1.37 13.08 10.34
C HIS A 154 0.03 12.81 11.06
N PRO A 155 -1.13 13.17 10.46
CA PRO A 155 -2.44 12.85 11.01
C PRO A 155 -2.77 11.37 10.76
N LEU A 156 -2.36 10.50 11.70
CA LEU A 156 -2.39 9.04 11.52
C LEU A 156 -3.81 8.48 11.35
N ALA A 157 -4.82 9.16 11.92
CA ALA A 157 -6.23 8.80 11.74
C ALA A 157 -6.67 8.80 10.27
N ASP A 158 -6.12 9.71 9.45
CA ASP A 158 -6.45 9.84 8.03
C ASP A 158 -5.44 9.07 7.15
N GLU A 159 -4.16 9.14 7.50
CA GLU A 159 -3.10 8.60 6.67
C GLU A 159 -3.03 7.07 6.72
N LEU A 160 -3.16 6.44 7.89
CA LEU A 160 -3.04 4.99 8.00
C LEU A 160 -4.14 4.25 7.21
N PRO A 161 -5.44 4.62 7.30
CA PRO A 161 -6.47 4.00 6.47
C PRO A 161 -6.28 4.24 4.98
N ARG A 162 -5.82 5.44 4.59
CA ARG A 162 -5.52 5.76 3.19
C ARG A 162 -4.41 4.85 2.64
N TYR A 163 -3.29 4.75 3.34
CA TYR A 163 -2.18 3.88 2.94
C TYR A 163 -2.59 2.41 2.94
N GLN A 164 -3.42 1.98 3.90
CA GLN A 164 -4.00 0.63 3.91
C GLN A 164 -4.82 0.35 2.63
N GLN A 165 -5.64 1.30 2.19
CA GLN A 165 -6.43 1.18 0.96
C GLN A 165 -5.53 1.10 -0.28
N GLU A 166 -4.51 1.96 -0.37
CA GLU A 166 -3.54 1.95 -1.47
C GLU A 166 -2.78 0.63 -1.56
N ILE A 167 -2.29 0.11 -0.43
CA ILE A 167 -1.60 -1.19 -0.35
C ILE A 167 -2.55 -2.32 -0.78
N GLY A 168 -3.80 -2.30 -0.32
CA GLY A 168 -4.81 -3.27 -0.73
C GLY A 168 -5.08 -3.24 -2.23
N ALA A 169 -5.24 -2.05 -2.82
CA ALA A 169 -5.43 -1.86 -4.24
C ALA A 169 -4.22 -2.35 -5.06
N ALA A 170 -3.00 -2.06 -4.61
CA ALA A 170 -1.78 -2.52 -5.25
C ALA A 170 -1.65 -4.05 -5.23
N LYS A 171 -1.90 -4.69 -4.07
CA LYS A 171 -1.88 -6.15 -3.93
C LYS A 171 -2.95 -6.80 -4.83
N ALA A 172 -4.15 -6.23 -4.91
CA ALA A 172 -5.21 -6.72 -5.78
C ALA A 172 -4.86 -6.59 -7.27
N ALA A 173 -4.28 -5.46 -7.68
CA ALA A 173 -3.84 -5.24 -9.06
C ALA A 173 -2.71 -6.22 -9.46
N GLN A 174 -1.74 -6.46 -8.57
CA GLN A 174 -0.69 -7.44 -8.79
C GLN A 174 -1.26 -8.86 -8.95
N ALA A 175 -2.15 -9.27 -8.03
CA ALA A 175 -2.79 -10.58 -8.12
C ALA A 175 -3.60 -10.75 -9.42
N ALA A 176 -4.27 -9.70 -9.89
CA ALA A 176 -4.97 -9.73 -11.17
C ALA A 176 -4.01 -9.87 -12.36
N ALA A 177 -2.86 -9.18 -12.34
CA ALA A 177 -1.84 -9.30 -13.37
C ALA A 177 -1.20 -10.70 -13.40
N GLU A 178 -0.88 -11.27 -12.24
CA GLU A 178 -0.36 -12.64 -12.10
C GLU A 178 -1.37 -13.68 -12.59
N ALA A 179 -2.66 -13.52 -12.25
CA ALA A 179 -3.72 -14.38 -12.75
C ALA A 179 -3.87 -14.30 -14.27
N ALA A 180 -3.78 -13.10 -14.85
CA ALA A 180 -3.82 -12.92 -16.30
C ALA A 180 -2.61 -13.57 -17.00
N ALA A 181 -1.41 -13.41 -16.44
CA ALA A 181 -0.19 -14.05 -16.94
C ALA A 181 -0.29 -15.59 -16.86
N ALA A 182 -0.81 -16.14 -15.76
CA ALA A 182 -1.03 -17.57 -15.61
C ALA A 182 -2.05 -18.12 -16.61
N GLN A 183 -3.13 -17.39 -16.89
CA GLN A 183 -4.10 -17.77 -17.93
C GLN A 183 -3.47 -17.77 -19.32
N GLN A 184 -2.64 -16.79 -19.63
CA GLN A 184 -1.93 -16.75 -20.91
C GLN A 184 -0.94 -17.92 -21.03
N ALA A 185 -0.15 -18.18 -20.00
CA ALA A 185 0.78 -19.31 -19.97
C ALA A 185 0.04 -20.66 -20.13
N ALA A 186 -1.13 -20.81 -19.50
CA ALA A 186 -1.95 -22.01 -19.66
C ALA A 186 -2.48 -22.18 -21.11
N LYS A 187 -2.93 -21.08 -21.75
CA LYS A 187 -3.33 -21.10 -23.17
C LYS A 187 -2.15 -21.47 -24.06
N GLU A 188 -0.98 -20.86 -23.85
CA GLU A 188 0.22 -21.15 -24.63
C GLU A 188 0.68 -22.60 -24.46
N ALA A 189 0.60 -23.15 -23.24
CA ALA A 189 0.88 -24.56 -22.98
C ALA A 189 -0.12 -25.50 -23.69
N GLU A 190 -1.41 -25.15 -23.74
CA GLU A 190 -2.41 -25.90 -24.52
C GLU A 190 -2.07 -25.92 -26.01
N PHE A 191 -1.75 -24.76 -26.59
CA PHE A 191 -1.33 -24.63 -27.99
C PHE A 191 -0.07 -25.46 -28.27
N THR A 192 0.94 -25.34 -27.42
CA THR A 192 2.19 -26.10 -27.52
C THR A 192 1.95 -27.60 -27.46
N SER A 193 1.06 -28.08 -26.58
CA SER A 193 0.71 -29.51 -26.48
C SER A 193 0.07 -30.06 -27.77
N ARG A 194 -0.57 -29.20 -28.56
CA ARG A 194 -1.19 -29.53 -29.85
C ARG A 194 -0.24 -29.35 -31.04
N GLY A 195 1.02 -28.97 -30.80
CA GLY A 195 2.00 -28.64 -31.83
C GLY A 195 1.62 -27.40 -32.63
N LEU A 196 0.86 -26.48 -32.03
CA LEU A 196 0.39 -25.24 -32.64
C LEU A 196 1.12 -24.05 -31.99
N PRO A 197 1.58 -23.04 -32.75
CA PRO A 197 2.05 -21.80 -32.15
C PRO A 197 0.88 -21.05 -31.52
N TYR A 198 1.09 -20.49 -30.33
CA TYR A 198 0.12 -19.57 -29.73
C TYR A 198 0.06 -18.28 -30.53
N VAL A 199 -1.16 -17.83 -30.82
CA VAL A 199 -1.44 -16.47 -31.29
C VAL A 199 -2.64 -15.95 -30.51
N GLU A 200 -2.69 -14.66 -30.29
CA GLU A 200 -3.88 -14.04 -29.73
C GLU A 200 -4.98 -14.01 -30.81
N TYR A 201 -6.16 -14.51 -30.47
CA TYR A 201 -7.31 -14.56 -31.37
C TYR A 201 -8.61 -14.49 -30.58
N THR A 202 -9.68 -14.02 -31.22
CA THR A 202 -11.03 -14.07 -30.67
C THR A 202 -11.65 -15.44 -30.98
N PRO A 203 -11.98 -16.27 -29.98
CA PRO A 203 -12.62 -17.55 -30.22
C PRO A 203 -14.00 -17.36 -30.83
N THR A 204 -14.25 -18.06 -31.93
CA THR A 204 -15.55 -18.05 -32.61
C THR A 204 -16.43 -19.21 -32.18
N GLY A 205 -15.85 -20.24 -31.55
CA GLY A 205 -16.49 -21.52 -31.23
C GLY A 205 -16.69 -22.42 -32.45
N ARG A 206 -16.36 -21.94 -33.65
CA ARG A 206 -16.51 -22.67 -34.91
C ARG A 206 -15.19 -23.33 -35.28
N MET A 207 -15.19 -24.65 -35.36
CA MET A 207 -13.98 -25.40 -35.69
C MET A 207 -13.82 -25.60 -37.22
N VAL A 208 -12.62 -25.36 -37.74
CA VAL A 208 -12.23 -25.54 -39.14
C VAL A 208 -10.97 -26.38 -39.26
N TRP A 209 -10.67 -26.84 -40.47
CA TRP A 209 -9.47 -27.61 -40.78
C TRP A 209 -8.47 -26.76 -41.53
N ILE A 210 -7.21 -26.79 -41.09
CA ILE A 210 -6.10 -26.11 -41.74
C ILE A 210 -5.04 -27.13 -42.20
N PRO A 211 -4.37 -26.89 -43.33
CA PRO A 211 -3.27 -27.74 -43.75
C PRO A 211 -2.02 -27.52 -42.89
N THR A 212 -1.26 -28.58 -42.66
CA THR A 212 0.01 -28.55 -41.90
C THR A 212 1.26 -28.58 -42.81
N HIS A 213 1.09 -29.01 -44.06
CA HIS A 213 2.16 -29.12 -45.05
C HIS A 213 1.99 -28.10 -46.19
N GLY A 214 1.78 -26.83 -45.84
CA GLY A 214 1.62 -25.71 -46.78
C GLY A 214 0.17 -25.39 -47.15
N GLY A 215 -0.05 -24.24 -47.80
CA GLY A 215 -1.38 -23.70 -48.12
C GLY A 215 -1.82 -22.59 -47.16
N THR A 216 -2.74 -21.73 -47.63
CA THR A 216 -3.17 -20.50 -46.91
C THR A 216 -4.68 -20.43 -46.74
N LYS A 217 -5.38 -21.56 -46.87
CA LYS A 217 -6.84 -21.62 -46.79
C LYS A 217 -7.31 -22.56 -45.67
N TYR A 218 -8.37 -22.17 -44.97
CA TYR A 218 -9.09 -23.04 -44.04
C TYR A 218 -10.26 -23.73 -44.73
N HIS A 219 -10.66 -24.88 -44.20
CA HIS A 219 -11.59 -25.81 -44.83
C HIS A 219 -12.68 -26.27 -43.86
N SER A 220 -13.87 -26.59 -44.38
CA SER A 220 -15.00 -27.08 -43.57
C SER A 220 -14.86 -28.55 -43.18
N HIS A 221 -14.07 -29.33 -43.92
CA HIS A 221 -13.78 -30.74 -43.63
C HIS A 221 -12.32 -31.11 -43.98
N SER A 222 -11.78 -32.12 -43.29
CA SER A 222 -10.38 -32.56 -43.41
C SER A 222 -10.00 -33.10 -44.79
N GLY A 223 -10.97 -33.66 -45.54
CA GLY A 223 -10.72 -34.23 -46.87
C GLY A 223 -10.65 -33.23 -48.03
N CYS A 224 -10.91 -31.93 -47.80
CA CYS A 224 -10.89 -30.96 -48.89
C CYS A 224 -9.47 -30.77 -49.44
N SER A 225 -9.32 -30.71 -50.76
CA SER A 225 -8.04 -30.44 -51.44
C SER A 225 -6.91 -31.43 -51.13
N ASN A 226 -7.22 -32.66 -50.68
CA ASN A 226 -6.25 -33.71 -50.36
C ASN A 226 -5.16 -33.26 -49.36
N MET A 227 -5.55 -32.49 -48.33
CA MET A 227 -4.64 -32.07 -47.27
C MET A 227 -3.98 -33.28 -46.58
N LYS A 228 -2.67 -33.20 -46.38
CA LYS A 228 -1.92 -34.19 -45.57
C LYS A 228 -1.90 -33.72 -44.12
N GLY A 229 -2.26 -34.60 -43.19
CA GLY A 229 -2.24 -34.34 -41.74
C GLY A 229 -2.89 -33.02 -41.29
N PRO A 230 -4.12 -32.65 -41.76
CA PRO A 230 -4.72 -31.37 -41.41
C PRO A 230 -5.01 -31.28 -39.90
N GLN A 231 -4.87 -30.09 -39.34
CA GLN A 231 -5.19 -29.81 -37.93
C GLN A 231 -6.56 -29.15 -37.81
N LYS A 232 -7.33 -29.55 -36.79
CA LYS A 232 -8.61 -28.92 -36.43
C LYS A 232 -8.38 -27.80 -35.43
N VAL A 233 -8.78 -26.58 -35.78
CA VAL A 233 -8.56 -25.35 -35.01
C VAL A 233 -9.82 -24.48 -35.00
N ASP A 234 -9.91 -23.50 -34.11
CA ASP A 234 -10.98 -22.50 -34.15
C ASP A 234 -10.82 -21.61 -35.41
N LEU A 235 -11.94 -21.16 -35.99
CA LEU A 235 -11.94 -20.27 -37.15
C LEU A 235 -11.18 -18.96 -36.85
N GLY A 236 -11.39 -18.37 -35.69
CA GLY A 236 -10.69 -17.14 -35.29
C GLY A 236 -9.18 -17.36 -35.20
N TYR A 237 -8.73 -18.54 -34.78
CA TYR A 237 -7.31 -18.90 -34.79
C TYR A 237 -6.78 -19.04 -36.23
N ALA A 238 -7.54 -19.67 -37.12
CA ALA A 238 -7.15 -19.79 -38.53
C ALA A 238 -7.03 -18.40 -39.18
N GLU A 239 -8.00 -17.51 -38.96
CA GLU A 239 -8.00 -16.14 -39.46
C GLU A 239 -6.87 -15.30 -38.85
N ALA A 240 -6.62 -15.40 -37.54
CA ALA A 240 -5.49 -14.73 -36.88
C ALA A 240 -4.13 -15.19 -37.42
N ARG A 241 -4.02 -16.43 -37.89
CA ARG A 241 -2.84 -16.94 -38.59
C ARG A 241 -2.81 -16.64 -40.10
N GLY A 242 -3.76 -15.86 -40.61
CA GLY A 242 -3.82 -15.42 -42.01
C GLY A 242 -4.35 -16.47 -42.99
N PHE A 243 -5.11 -17.46 -42.52
CA PHE A 243 -5.83 -18.38 -43.41
C PHE A 243 -7.16 -17.75 -43.87
N ASP A 244 -7.46 -17.83 -45.17
CA ASP A 244 -8.79 -17.44 -45.68
C ASP A 244 -9.68 -18.65 -46.00
N ALA A 245 -10.98 -18.42 -46.24
CA ALA A 245 -11.90 -19.46 -46.66
C ALA A 245 -11.48 -20.14 -47.98
N CYS A 246 -11.47 -21.47 -47.99
CA CYS A 246 -11.33 -22.23 -49.23
C CYS A 246 -12.62 -22.19 -50.07
N LYS A 247 -12.55 -21.54 -51.23
CA LYS A 247 -13.65 -21.38 -52.22
C LYS A 247 -14.33 -22.67 -52.72
N ARG A 248 -13.78 -23.85 -52.37
CA ARG A 248 -14.34 -25.15 -52.77
C ARG A 248 -15.31 -25.69 -51.72
N CYS A 249 -15.06 -25.38 -50.44
CA CYS A 249 -15.79 -25.96 -49.31
C CYS A 249 -16.43 -24.89 -48.40
N TYR A 250 -16.31 -23.63 -48.82
CA TYR A 250 -16.97 -22.39 -48.36
C TYR A 250 -17.23 -21.52 -49.59
#